data_AF-A0A4Q2L8D7-F1
#
_entry.id   AF-A0A4Q2L8D7-F1
#
_cell.length_a   1.000
_cell.length_b   1.000
_cell.length_c   1.000
_cell.angle_alpha   90.00
_cell.angle_beta   90.00
_cell.angle_gamma   90.00
#
_symmetry.space_group_name_H-M   'P 1'
#
loop_
_entity.id
_entity.type
_entity.pdbx_description
1 polymer ?
#
loop_
_entity_poly.entity_id
_entity_poly.type
_entity_poly.pdbx_seq_one_letter_code
_entity_poly.pdbx_strand_id
1 'polypeptide(L)'
;MPGGGALNASSSEASFVEIRLSHFTISPYQTRFCLARSARCHVKKTTVFARTEQHRESAIRAPTPRSGGADLHAGTVVVVELTESWRDVMPQPLLERYRFAETRNAAMLIRSTHPQEFEDLCRVLEAFYFDLDRIVRPGGSKHLISLELDEAFRELGWREGRYDQELTTTLTLEPYRAAGERAKRRRSTVNEYGGHKIDNVKGRIGLDVEWNPKDGNLDRDFGNFRALYDGGALDAGVIVTRTVTGMRDLWVDTIARSKEIAPSEAWANEWAQRIEKTPNDPLGTSTTSNFEKLVPRVKRGDGGGCPILAIAITTELYDWPHDLDMAIRNLARSVDRGVTPERLGHRMGLVHTDAIAPELLRSDDDLEDQ
;
A
#
# COMPACT_ATOMS: atom_id res chain seq x y z
N MET A 1 -18.42 -63.61 12.79
CA MET A 1 -17.27 -64.54 12.60
C MET A 1 -17.11 -64.77 11.12
N PRO A 2 -15.89 -64.81 10.55
CA PRO A 2 -14.57 -64.74 11.19
C PRO A 2 -13.95 -63.34 10.99
N GLY A 3 -12.80 -62.95 11.52
CA GLY A 3 -11.73 -63.60 12.29
C GLY A 3 -10.62 -62.53 12.41
N GLY A 4 -10.00 -62.37 13.58
CA GLY A 4 -8.58 -62.74 13.78
C GLY A 4 -7.63 -61.77 13.06
N GLY A 5 -6.77 -60.99 13.71
CA GLY A 5 -5.95 -61.32 14.87
C GLY A 5 -4.49 -60.99 14.54
N ALA A 6 -3.77 -60.50 15.57
CA ALA A 6 -2.32 -60.64 15.79
C ALA A 6 -1.35 -59.80 14.92
N LEU A 7 -0.56 -58.88 15.48
CA LEU A 7 0.64 -58.99 16.36
C LEU A 7 1.96 -58.83 15.58
N ASN A 8 2.78 -57.91 16.11
CA ASN A 8 4.22 -58.00 16.35
C ASN A 8 5.28 -57.59 15.30
N ALA A 9 6.37 -57.10 15.94
CA ALA A 9 7.80 -57.08 15.56
C ALA A 9 8.26 -55.77 14.89
N SER A 10 8.98 -54.90 15.61
CA SER A 10 10.46 -54.88 15.84
C SER A 10 11.21 -54.66 14.52
N SER A 11 12.19 -53.80 14.33
CA SER A 11 13.31 -53.22 15.09
C SER A 11 13.80 -52.03 14.21
N SER A 12 14.63 -51.07 14.59
CA SER A 12 15.98 -51.16 15.14
C SER A 12 16.50 -49.75 15.46
N GLU A 13 17.19 -49.65 16.58
CA GLU A 13 18.05 -48.53 16.96
C GLU A 13 19.20 -48.34 15.96
N ALA A 14 19.61 -47.08 15.74
CA ALA A 14 20.96 -46.72 15.36
C ALA A 14 21.29 -45.34 15.93
N SER A 15 21.91 -45.34 17.11
CA SER A 15 22.60 -44.22 17.74
C SER A 15 23.92 -43.97 17.01
N PHE A 16 24.29 -42.73 16.68
CA PHE A 16 25.71 -42.34 16.58
C PHE A 16 25.93 -40.83 16.84
N VAL A 17 26.47 -40.58 18.04
CA VAL A 17 27.64 -39.74 18.38
C VAL A 17 27.70 -38.25 17.97
N GLU A 18 27.75 -37.47 19.05
CA GLU A 18 28.12 -36.07 19.24
C GLU A 18 29.58 -35.76 18.80
N ILE A 19 29.79 -34.65 18.08
CA ILE A 19 31.08 -33.94 18.07
C ILE A 19 30.83 -32.44 18.29
N ARG A 20 31.14 -31.98 19.50
CA ARG A 20 31.41 -30.58 19.83
C ARG A 20 32.78 -30.19 19.26
N LEU A 21 32.87 -29.01 18.64
CA LEU A 21 34.11 -28.25 18.58
C LEU A 21 33.83 -26.79 18.97
N SER A 22 34.64 -26.35 19.93
CA SER A 22 34.60 -25.05 20.57
C SER A 22 35.83 -24.23 20.18
N HIS A 23 35.65 -22.91 20.16
CA HIS A 23 36.66 -21.84 20.16
C HIS A 23 37.50 -21.63 18.89
N PHE A 24 37.43 -20.41 18.33
CA PHE A 24 38.61 -19.57 18.12
C PHE A 24 38.20 -18.08 17.94
N THR A 25 38.54 -17.27 18.93
CA THR A 25 38.75 -15.82 18.86
C THR A 25 39.93 -15.49 17.94
N ILE A 26 39.87 -14.40 17.16
CA ILE A 26 40.97 -13.45 16.89
C ILE A 26 40.36 -12.14 16.36
N SER A 27 40.58 -11.06 17.13
CA SER A 27 40.69 -9.66 16.69
C SER A 27 42.18 -9.32 16.79
N PRO A 28 42.78 -8.61 15.82
CA PRO A 28 43.09 -7.20 16.09
C PRO A 28 43.07 -6.32 14.81
N TYR A 29 42.83 -5.01 14.96
CA TYR A 29 43.82 -3.98 14.62
C TYR A 29 43.29 -2.60 15.04
N GLN A 30 44.05 -2.00 15.94
CA GLN A 30 43.96 -0.59 16.31
C GLN A 30 44.49 0.28 15.18
N THR A 31 43.86 1.43 14.94
CA THR A 31 44.63 2.65 14.66
C THR A 31 43.91 3.85 15.28
N ARG A 32 44.56 4.47 16.25
CA ARG A 32 44.21 5.76 16.84
C ARG A 32 44.52 6.87 15.83
N PHE A 33 43.64 7.86 15.72
CA PHE A 33 44.06 9.24 15.56
C PHE A 33 43.11 10.16 16.32
N CYS A 34 43.63 10.71 17.43
CA CYS A 34 43.08 11.89 18.08
C CYS A 34 43.45 13.13 17.25
N LEU A 35 42.50 14.04 17.05
CA LEU A 35 42.78 15.47 17.09
C LEU A 35 41.48 16.23 17.42
N ALA A 36 41.48 16.80 18.62
CA ALA A 36 40.49 17.73 19.11
C ALA A 36 40.72 19.12 18.51
N ARG A 37 39.62 19.87 18.31
CA ARG A 37 39.47 21.33 18.47
C ARG A 37 38.02 21.71 18.14
N SER A 38 37.20 21.90 19.16
CA SER A 38 36.85 23.19 19.79
C SER A 38 35.86 24.05 19.00
N ALA A 39 34.68 24.16 19.60
CA ALA A 39 33.63 25.16 19.42
C ALA A 39 34.05 26.54 18.86
N ARG A 40 33.17 27.11 18.04
CA ARG A 40 32.61 28.46 18.30
C ARG A 40 31.35 28.75 17.47
N CYS A 41 30.27 28.94 18.21
CA CYS A 41 29.06 29.67 17.85
C CYS A 41 29.41 31.09 17.40
N HIS A 42 28.83 31.61 16.31
CA HIS A 42 28.69 33.04 16.02
C HIS A 42 27.41 33.31 15.22
N VAL A 43 26.45 33.92 15.90
CA VAL A 43 25.25 34.58 15.38
C VAL A 43 25.66 35.86 14.63
N LYS A 44 25.17 36.08 13.40
CA LYS A 44 24.99 37.43 12.83
C LYS A 44 23.80 37.52 11.86
N LYS A 45 22.75 38.15 12.39
CA LYS A 45 21.94 39.26 11.85
C LYS A 45 21.43 39.20 10.40
N THR A 46 20.12 39.05 10.33
CA THR A 46 19.14 39.69 9.44
C THR A 46 19.59 41.02 8.84
N THR A 47 19.46 41.18 7.52
CA THR A 47 19.13 42.48 6.90
C THR A 47 18.34 42.24 5.63
N VAL A 48 17.09 42.71 5.66
CA VAL A 48 16.17 42.87 4.52
C VAL A 48 16.68 44.02 3.66
N PHE A 49 16.77 43.82 2.34
CA PHE A 49 16.72 44.93 1.38
C PHE A 49 15.96 44.48 0.13
N ALA A 50 14.76 45.03 -0.01
CA ALA A 50 14.04 45.07 -1.27
C ALA A 50 14.72 46.08 -2.21
N ARG A 51 14.92 45.70 -3.48
CA ARG A 51 15.08 46.63 -4.59
C ARG A 51 14.50 46.03 -5.86
N THR A 52 13.41 46.65 -6.28
CA THR A 52 12.86 46.70 -7.63
C THR A 52 13.83 47.39 -8.60
N GLU A 53 13.96 46.86 -9.82
CA GLU A 53 14.05 47.56 -11.12
C GLU A 53 14.46 46.55 -12.21
N GLN A 54 13.54 46.22 -13.13
CA GLN A 54 13.40 46.77 -14.48
C GLN A 54 14.30 46.15 -15.55
N HIS A 55 13.60 45.43 -16.45
CA HIS A 55 13.86 45.14 -17.87
C HIS A 55 15.16 45.64 -18.51
N ARG A 56 15.94 44.69 -19.04
CA ARG A 56 16.68 44.86 -20.30
C ARG A 56 16.55 43.60 -21.15
N GLU A 57 15.86 43.74 -22.27
CA GLU A 57 15.93 42.83 -23.41
C GLU A 57 17.31 42.93 -24.05
N SER A 58 17.92 41.79 -24.34
CA SER A 58 19.04 41.70 -25.28
C SER A 58 18.90 40.44 -26.11
N ALA A 59 18.57 40.65 -27.39
CA ALA A 59 18.43 39.64 -28.42
C ALA A 59 19.73 38.84 -28.62
N ILE A 60 19.63 37.51 -28.55
CA ILE A 60 20.70 36.59 -28.95
C ILE A 60 20.26 35.88 -30.22
N ARG A 61 21.07 36.06 -31.27
CA ARG A 61 20.95 35.46 -32.61
C ARG A 61 20.92 33.93 -32.55
N ALA A 62 20.01 33.33 -33.31
CA ALA A 62 20.01 31.91 -33.64
C ALA A 62 21.12 31.55 -34.65
N PRO A 63 21.80 30.39 -34.53
CA PRO A 63 22.51 29.76 -35.64
C PRO A 63 21.70 28.58 -36.22
N THR A 64 21.62 28.54 -37.55
CA THR A 64 21.06 27.46 -38.39
C THR A 64 21.98 26.23 -38.48
N PRO A 65 21.47 25.06 -38.91
CA PRO A 65 21.86 23.75 -38.39
C PRO A 65 23.05 23.12 -39.13
N ARG A 66 23.80 22.25 -38.44
CA ARG A 66 24.69 21.27 -39.06
C ARG A 66 24.21 19.86 -38.73
N SER A 67 24.22 19.06 -39.79
CA SER A 67 23.82 17.66 -39.94
C SER A 67 24.65 16.66 -39.15
N GLY A 68 24.00 15.57 -38.74
CA GLY A 68 24.63 14.25 -38.62
C GLY A 68 24.97 13.82 -37.19
N GLY A 69 24.04 13.09 -36.57
CA GLY A 69 24.26 12.31 -35.36
C GLY A 69 23.04 11.43 -35.15
N ALA A 70 23.23 10.12 -35.23
CA ALA A 70 22.17 9.14 -35.02
C ALA A 70 21.80 9.12 -33.54
N ASP A 71 20.75 9.85 -33.17
CA ASP A 71 20.13 9.71 -31.86
C ASP A 71 19.25 8.45 -31.86
N LEU A 72 19.74 7.44 -31.16
CA LEU A 72 18.97 6.31 -30.69
C LEU A 72 17.68 6.85 -30.03
N HIS A 73 16.53 6.50 -30.59
CA HIS A 73 15.24 6.81 -30.00
C HIS A 73 15.17 6.26 -28.56
N ALA A 74 15.46 7.11 -27.57
CA ALA A 74 14.90 6.96 -26.25
C ALA A 74 13.39 6.94 -26.45
N GLY A 75 12.79 5.74 -26.30
CA GLY A 75 11.38 5.53 -26.55
C GLY A 75 10.58 6.60 -25.83
N THR A 76 9.75 7.33 -26.58
CA THR A 76 8.79 8.28 -26.02
C THR A 76 7.98 7.52 -24.97
N VAL A 77 8.26 7.77 -23.70
CA VAL A 77 7.48 7.22 -22.60
C VAL A 77 6.06 7.69 -22.84
N VAL A 78 5.15 6.77 -23.15
CA VAL A 78 3.73 7.07 -23.28
C VAL A 78 3.26 7.43 -21.88
N VAL A 79 3.12 8.73 -21.61
CA VAL A 79 2.57 9.23 -20.35
C VAL A 79 1.06 9.30 -20.53
N VAL A 80 0.33 8.56 -19.69
CA VAL A 80 -1.11 8.69 -19.58
C VAL A 80 -1.43 10.04 -18.93
N GLU A 81 -2.28 10.82 -19.59
CA GLU A 81 -2.81 12.06 -19.00
C GLU A 81 -3.68 11.72 -17.80
N LEU A 82 -3.39 12.33 -16.65
CA LEU A 82 -4.25 12.21 -15.48
C LEU A 82 -5.50 13.04 -15.71
N THR A 83 -6.65 12.43 -15.49
CA THR A 83 -7.91 13.17 -15.46
C THR A 83 -8.19 13.67 -14.05
N GLU A 84 -9.15 14.58 -13.91
CA GLU A 84 -9.47 15.20 -12.62
C GLU A 84 -10.98 15.25 -12.33
N SER A 85 -11.74 14.31 -12.89
CA SER A 85 -13.19 14.23 -12.72
C SER A 85 -13.63 14.08 -11.25
N TRP A 86 -12.75 13.58 -10.38
CA TRP A 86 -12.93 13.58 -8.92
C TRP A 86 -13.22 14.98 -8.36
N ARG A 87 -12.71 16.06 -8.96
CA ARG A 87 -13.00 17.44 -8.52
C ARG A 87 -14.48 17.78 -8.61
N ASP A 88 -15.18 17.22 -9.59
CA ASP A 88 -16.59 17.53 -9.88
C ASP A 88 -17.56 16.61 -9.15
N VAL A 89 -17.08 15.45 -8.68
CA VAL A 89 -17.94 14.39 -8.15
C VAL A 89 -17.70 14.02 -6.69
N MET A 90 -16.50 14.26 -6.17
CA MET A 90 -16.20 13.96 -4.77
C MET A 90 -16.81 15.01 -3.84
N PRO A 91 -17.37 14.60 -2.69
CA PRO A 91 -17.81 15.52 -1.65
C PRO A 91 -16.68 16.45 -1.17
N GLN A 92 -17.03 17.70 -0.87
CA GLN A 92 -16.09 18.73 -0.41
C GLN A 92 -15.24 18.30 0.81
N PRO A 93 -15.80 17.63 1.85
CA PRO A 93 -14.99 17.17 2.98
C PRO A 93 -13.90 16.17 2.59
N LEU A 94 -14.06 15.43 1.49
CA LEU A 94 -13.03 14.52 1.00
C LEU A 94 -11.94 15.28 0.22
N LEU A 95 -12.33 16.26 -0.59
CA LEU A 95 -11.39 17.11 -1.33
C LEU A 95 -10.42 17.87 -0.41
N GLU A 96 -10.87 18.22 0.80
CA GLU A 96 -10.08 18.91 1.82
C GLU A 96 -9.09 17.98 2.55
N ARG A 97 -9.46 16.71 2.72
CA ARG A 97 -8.77 15.76 3.61
C ARG A 97 -7.99 14.65 2.89
N TYR A 98 -8.18 14.49 1.59
CA TYR A 98 -7.52 13.45 0.79
C TYR A 98 -6.73 14.06 -0.37
N ARG A 99 -5.88 13.24 -1.00
CA ARG A 99 -5.32 13.54 -2.32
C ARG A 99 -5.80 12.51 -3.33
N PHE A 100 -5.96 12.95 -4.57
CA PHE A 100 -6.51 12.14 -5.65
C PHE A 100 -5.60 12.17 -6.86
N ALA A 101 -5.53 11.05 -7.56
CA ALA A 101 -5.01 10.96 -8.91
C ALA A 101 -5.85 9.92 -9.65
N GLU A 102 -6.20 10.19 -10.90
CA GLU A 102 -7.00 9.25 -11.66
C GLU A 102 -6.60 9.22 -13.13
N THR A 103 -7.07 8.18 -13.82
CA THR A 103 -7.03 8.09 -15.28
C THR A 103 -8.44 7.84 -15.81
N ARG A 104 -8.71 8.30 -17.03
CA ARG A 104 -9.94 7.98 -17.78
C ARG A 104 -11.23 8.34 -17.06
N ASN A 105 -11.23 9.46 -16.34
CA ASN A 105 -12.38 9.96 -15.56
C ASN A 105 -12.95 8.92 -14.59
N ALA A 106 -12.07 8.13 -13.95
CA ALA A 106 -12.47 7.01 -13.11
C ALA A 106 -13.51 7.40 -12.05
N ALA A 107 -13.34 8.53 -11.35
CA ALA A 107 -14.32 8.94 -10.33
C ALA A 107 -15.71 9.23 -10.93
N MET A 108 -15.79 9.96 -12.04
CA MET A 108 -17.06 10.22 -12.73
C MET A 108 -17.68 8.95 -13.30
N LEU A 109 -16.86 8.04 -13.84
CA LEU A 109 -17.32 6.74 -14.33
C LEU A 109 -17.96 5.94 -13.21
N ILE A 110 -17.25 5.76 -12.08
CA ILE A 110 -17.76 5.00 -10.92
C ILE A 110 -19.07 5.63 -10.44
N ARG A 111 -19.12 6.97 -10.25
CA ARG A 111 -20.35 7.66 -9.85
C ARG A 111 -21.52 7.42 -10.81
N SER A 112 -21.26 7.41 -12.11
CA SER A 112 -22.31 7.35 -13.13
C SER A 112 -22.84 5.95 -13.38
N THR A 113 -21.97 4.93 -13.34
CA THR A 113 -22.33 3.55 -13.67
C THR A 113 -22.50 2.65 -12.45
N HIS A 114 -21.86 2.99 -11.33
CA HIS A 114 -21.83 2.25 -10.06
C HIS A 114 -22.14 3.18 -8.87
N PRO A 115 -23.31 3.84 -8.84
CA PRO A 115 -23.60 4.91 -7.87
C PRO A 115 -23.63 4.42 -6.42
N GLN A 116 -24.01 3.16 -6.16
CA GLN A 116 -24.02 2.59 -4.81
C GLN A 116 -22.59 2.36 -4.31
N GLU A 117 -21.72 1.82 -5.15
CA GLU A 117 -20.30 1.63 -4.86
C GLU A 117 -19.58 2.97 -4.63
N PHE A 118 -19.95 3.99 -5.41
CA PHE A 118 -19.46 5.36 -5.19
C PHE A 118 -19.92 5.95 -3.86
N GLU A 119 -21.19 5.76 -3.50
CA GLU A 119 -21.76 6.21 -2.22
C GLU A 119 -21.08 5.51 -1.04
N ASP A 120 -20.89 4.18 -1.12
CA ASP A 120 -20.14 3.42 -0.11
C ASP A 120 -18.72 3.96 0.06
N LEU A 121 -18.00 4.17 -1.05
CA LEU A 121 -16.65 4.76 -1.06
C LEU A 121 -16.64 6.10 -0.33
N CYS A 122 -17.55 7.00 -0.67
CA CYS A 122 -17.63 8.31 -0.02
C CYS A 122 -17.95 8.17 1.47
N ARG A 123 -18.92 7.32 1.82
CA ARG A 123 -19.36 7.12 3.21
C ARG A 123 -18.25 6.57 4.10
N VAL A 124 -17.48 5.59 3.62
CA VAL A 124 -16.35 5.01 4.34
C VAL A 124 -15.24 6.06 4.53
N LEU A 125 -14.86 6.76 3.46
CA LEU A 125 -13.80 7.77 3.52
C LEU A 125 -14.18 8.98 4.36
N GLU A 126 -15.45 9.40 4.35
CA GLU A 126 -15.90 10.56 5.13
C GLU A 126 -15.86 10.29 6.64
N ALA A 127 -16.20 9.05 7.04
CA ALA A 127 -16.21 8.60 8.42
C ALA A 127 -14.82 8.20 8.96
N PHE A 128 -13.85 7.98 8.08
CA PHE A 128 -12.51 7.58 8.47
C PHE A 128 -11.72 8.77 9.06
N TYR A 129 -11.05 8.50 10.18
CA TYR A 129 -9.96 9.27 10.73
C TYR A 129 -9.06 8.31 11.52
N PHE A 130 -7.79 8.67 11.70
CA PHE A 130 -6.85 7.93 12.53
C PHE A 130 -6.38 8.76 13.73
N ASP A 131 -5.96 8.08 14.78
CA ASP A 131 -5.66 8.67 16.08
C ASP A 131 -4.31 8.19 16.61
N LEU A 132 -3.97 8.64 17.81
CA LEU A 132 -2.75 8.26 18.51
C LEU A 132 -2.61 6.74 18.62
N ASP A 133 -3.69 6.00 18.92
CA ASP A 133 -3.64 4.53 19.07
C ASP A 133 -3.18 3.85 17.79
N ARG A 134 -3.67 4.31 16.63
CA ARG A 134 -3.27 3.78 15.32
C ARG A 134 -1.83 4.09 14.96
N ILE A 135 -1.28 5.22 15.41
CA ILE A 135 0.13 5.58 15.16
C ILE A 135 1.08 4.72 16.00
N VAL A 136 0.77 4.53 17.29
CA VAL A 136 1.66 3.86 18.26
C VAL A 136 1.39 2.36 18.39
N ARG A 137 0.62 1.80 17.45
CA ARG A 137 0.39 0.37 17.36
C ARG A 137 1.50 -0.27 16.53
N PRO A 138 2.13 -1.36 17.01
CA PRO A 138 3.10 -2.07 16.21
C PRO A 138 2.43 -2.64 14.96
N GLY A 139 3.20 -2.72 13.88
CA GLY A 139 2.74 -3.38 12.65
C GLY A 139 2.51 -4.89 12.84
N GLY A 140 2.03 -5.52 11.78
CA GLY A 140 1.79 -6.96 11.66
C GLY A 140 1.69 -7.33 10.18
N SER A 141 1.03 -8.44 9.84
CA SER A 141 0.73 -8.79 8.45
C SER A 141 -0.12 -7.71 7.74
N LYS A 142 -1.11 -7.14 8.45
CA LYS A 142 -1.92 -5.99 8.00
C LYS A 142 -2.06 -4.95 9.11
N HIS A 143 -1.92 -3.66 8.77
CA HIS A 143 -2.07 -2.56 9.74
C HIS A 143 -3.53 -2.34 10.12
N LEU A 144 -3.79 -1.84 11.34
CA LEU A 144 -5.16 -1.62 11.85
C LEU A 144 -5.99 -0.71 10.94
N ILE A 145 -5.34 0.29 10.33
CA ILE A 145 -5.97 1.23 9.39
C ILE A 145 -6.50 0.51 8.15
N SER A 146 -5.69 -0.31 7.48
CA SER A 146 -6.16 -1.08 6.32
C SER A 146 -7.30 -2.02 6.73
N LEU A 147 -7.12 -2.71 7.86
CA LEU A 147 -8.09 -3.68 8.36
C LEU A 147 -9.47 -3.04 8.67
N GLU A 148 -9.51 -1.87 9.31
CA GLU A 148 -10.79 -1.23 9.64
C GLU A 148 -11.49 -0.61 8.41
N LEU A 149 -10.73 -0.20 7.40
CA LEU A 149 -11.27 0.23 6.11
C LEU A 149 -11.90 -0.97 5.38
N ASP A 150 -11.20 -2.10 5.30
CA ASP A 150 -11.75 -3.33 4.69
C ASP A 150 -13.00 -3.81 5.42
N GLU A 151 -12.97 -3.85 6.76
CA GLU A 151 -14.14 -4.20 7.57
C GLU A 151 -15.33 -3.30 7.24
N ALA A 152 -15.14 -1.98 7.16
CA ALA A 152 -16.21 -1.05 6.83
C ALA A 152 -16.79 -1.29 5.42
N PHE A 153 -15.95 -1.56 4.42
CA PHE A 153 -16.43 -1.94 3.10
C PHE A 153 -17.18 -3.28 3.13
N ARG A 154 -16.70 -4.26 3.90
CA ARG A 154 -17.34 -5.58 4.03
C ARG A 154 -18.72 -5.51 4.66
N GLU A 155 -18.90 -4.66 5.67
CA GLU A 155 -20.22 -4.38 6.25
C GLU A 155 -21.19 -3.76 5.23
N LEU A 156 -20.67 -3.01 4.25
CA LEU A 156 -21.46 -2.47 3.13
C LEU A 156 -21.65 -3.46 1.97
N GLY A 157 -21.24 -4.72 2.15
CA GLY A 157 -21.45 -5.80 1.17
C GLY A 157 -20.31 -6.03 0.19
N TRP A 158 -19.17 -5.36 0.34
CA TRP A 158 -17.97 -5.63 -0.45
C TRP A 158 -17.31 -6.95 -0.02
N ARG A 159 -16.69 -7.69 -0.93
CA ARG A 159 -16.09 -8.99 -0.63
C ARG A 159 -14.71 -9.14 -1.24
N GLU A 160 -13.86 -9.93 -0.60
CA GLU A 160 -12.58 -10.34 -1.19
C GLU A 160 -12.86 -11.16 -2.46
N GLY A 161 -12.19 -10.79 -3.55
CA GLY A 161 -12.35 -11.42 -4.86
C GLY A 161 -11.08 -12.14 -5.27
N ARG A 162 -11.20 -13.40 -5.70
CA ARG A 162 -10.17 -14.13 -6.44
C ARG A 162 -10.69 -14.42 -7.84
N TYR A 163 -9.82 -14.36 -8.83
CA TYR A 163 -10.16 -14.71 -10.20
C TYR A 163 -9.23 -15.75 -10.78
N ASP A 164 -9.80 -16.58 -11.64
CA ASP A 164 -9.10 -17.55 -12.47
C ASP A 164 -9.51 -17.27 -13.92
N GLN A 165 -8.53 -17.20 -14.81
CA GLN A 165 -8.75 -16.84 -16.21
C GLN A 165 -8.11 -17.87 -17.13
N GLU A 166 -8.88 -18.39 -18.07
CA GLU A 166 -8.39 -19.21 -19.17
C GLU A 166 -8.43 -18.40 -20.48
N LEU A 167 -7.26 -18.16 -21.08
CA LEU A 167 -7.13 -17.46 -22.35
C LEU A 167 -6.81 -18.46 -23.47
N THR A 168 -7.80 -18.72 -24.32
CA THR A 168 -7.60 -19.48 -25.56
C THR A 168 -7.27 -18.53 -26.72
N THR A 169 -6.07 -18.68 -27.29
CA THR A 169 -5.65 -17.96 -28.49
C THR A 169 -5.64 -18.90 -29.69
N THR A 170 -6.40 -18.59 -30.74
CA THR A 170 -6.40 -19.34 -32.01
C THR A 170 -5.93 -18.47 -33.17
N LEU A 171 -4.75 -18.79 -33.70
CA LEU A 171 -4.22 -18.19 -34.93
C LEU A 171 -4.67 -19.02 -36.14
N THR A 172 -5.40 -18.38 -37.05
CA THR A 172 -5.75 -18.96 -38.36
C THR A 172 -4.95 -18.26 -39.45
N LEU A 173 -4.08 -19.01 -40.13
CA LEU A 173 -3.38 -18.55 -41.33
C LEU A 173 -4.26 -18.84 -42.55
N GLU A 174 -4.62 -17.78 -43.26
CA GLU A 174 -5.28 -17.88 -44.56
C GLU A 174 -4.29 -18.39 -45.61
N PRO A 175 -4.72 -19.25 -46.54
CA PRO A 175 -3.84 -19.79 -47.58
C PRO A 175 -3.43 -18.70 -48.58
N TYR A 176 -2.15 -18.66 -48.95
CA TYR A 176 -1.68 -17.80 -50.04
C TYR A 176 -1.87 -18.50 -51.40
N ARG A 177 -3.00 -18.21 -52.06
CA ARG A 177 -3.40 -18.88 -53.32
C ARG A 177 -2.35 -18.79 -54.44
N ALA A 178 -1.61 -17.68 -54.53
CA ALA A 178 -0.61 -17.50 -55.58
C ALA A 178 0.59 -18.46 -55.42
N ALA A 179 0.86 -18.95 -54.21
CA ALA A 179 1.84 -20.01 -53.95
C ALA A 179 1.23 -21.42 -54.04
N GLY A 180 0.00 -21.56 -54.52
CA GLY A 180 -0.69 -22.84 -54.65
C GLY A 180 -1.31 -23.37 -53.35
N GLU A 181 -1.26 -22.60 -52.25
CA GLU A 181 -1.89 -22.98 -50.98
C GLU A 181 -3.41 -22.89 -51.07
N ARG A 182 -4.11 -23.88 -50.51
CA ARG A 182 -5.59 -23.96 -50.57
C ARG A 182 -6.27 -24.16 -49.22
N ALA A 183 -5.53 -24.61 -48.19
CA ALA A 183 -6.08 -24.94 -46.89
C ALA A 183 -5.66 -23.91 -45.84
N LYS A 184 -6.60 -23.53 -44.97
CA LYS A 184 -6.29 -22.75 -43.77
C LYS A 184 -5.48 -23.59 -42.80
N ARG A 185 -4.48 -22.99 -42.15
CA ARG A 185 -3.75 -23.63 -41.06
C ARG A 185 -4.15 -22.98 -39.75
N ARG A 186 -4.44 -23.79 -38.74
CA ARG A 186 -4.79 -23.30 -37.40
C ARG A 186 -3.77 -23.77 -36.38
N ARG A 187 -3.43 -22.88 -35.45
CA ARG A 187 -2.70 -23.20 -34.23
C ARG A 187 -3.43 -22.55 -33.07
N SER A 188 -3.67 -23.33 -32.02
CA SER A 188 -4.28 -22.84 -30.79
C SER A 188 -3.34 -23.05 -29.61
N THR A 189 -3.42 -22.16 -28.64
CA THR A 189 -2.78 -22.28 -27.32
C THR A 189 -3.80 -21.89 -26.26
N VAL A 190 -3.78 -22.60 -25.14
CA VAL A 190 -4.56 -22.28 -23.94
C VAL A 190 -3.57 -21.90 -22.85
N ASN A 191 -3.78 -20.75 -22.21
CA ASN A 191 -3.01 -20.30 -21.08
C ASN A 191 -3.95 -20.08 -19.91
N GLU A 192 -3.63 -20.65 -18.75
CA GLU A 192 -4.34 -20.41 -17.50
C GLU A 192 -3.55 -19.40 -16.67
N TYR A 193 -4.26 -18.39 -16.16
CA TYR A 193 -3.72 -17.35 -15.30
C TYR A 193 -4.58 -17.28 -14.04
N GLY A 194 -3.95 -17.47 -12.88
CA GLY A 194 -4.55 -17.18 -11.58
C GLY A 194 -4.17 -15.78 -11.13
N GLY A 195 -5.15 -15.00 -10.67
CA GLY A 195 -4.93 -13.69 -10.08
C GLY A 195 -4.62 -13.76 -8.59
N HIS A 196 -3.98 -12.71 -8.08
CA HIS A 196 -3.98 -12.50 -6.64
C HIS A 196 -5.34 -11.96 -6.20
N LYS A 197 -5.66 -12.12 -4.92
CA LYS A 197 -6.90 -11.59 -4.34
C LYS A 197 -6.93 -10.07 -4.42
N ILE A 198 -8.13 -9.52 -4.64
CA ILE A 198 -8.48 -8.11 -4.47
C ILE A 198 -9.24 -8.01 -3.15
N ASP A 199 -8.85 -7.09 -2.28
CA ASP A 199 -9.36 -6.99 -0.91
C ASP A 199 -10.87 -6.74 -0.87
N ASN A 200 -11.37 -5.85 -1.74
CA ASN A 200 -12.78 -5.44 -1.77
C ASN A 200 -13.29 -5.36 -3.21
N VAL A 201 -14.30 -6.16 -3.53
CA VAL A 201 -15.02 -6.14 -4.80
C VAL A 201 -16.51 -6.01 -4.53
N LYS A 202 -17.17 -5.09 -5.25
CA LYS A 202 -18.63 -4.96 -5.28
C LYS A 202 -19.06 -4.52 -6.67
N GLY A 203 -20.09 -5.19 -7.20
CA GLY A 203 -20.50 -5.01 -8.60
C GLY A 203 -19.32 -5.30 -9.54
N ARG A 204 -18.90 -4.27 -10.29
CA ARG A 204 -17.76 -4.35 -11.22
C ARG A 204 -16.64 -3.39 -10.82
N ILE A 205 -16.56 -3.03 -9.54
CA ILE A 205 -15.51 -2.16 -8.98
C ILE A 205 -14.61 -3.00 -8.07
N GLY A 206 -13.30 -2.95 -8.33
CA GLY A 206 -12.28 -3.50 -7.43
C GLY A 206 -11.61 -2.39 -6.63
N LEU A 207 -11.36 -2.63 -5.35
CA LEU A 207 -10.76 -1.68 -4.41
C LEU A 207 -9.75 -2.39 -3.50
N ASP A 208 -8.52 -1.88 -3.49
CA ASP A 208 -7.45 -2.33 -2.57
C ASP A 208 -7.04 -1.24 -1.58
N VAL A 209 -6.88 -1.61 -0.31
CA VAL A 209 -6.49 -0.71 0.79
C VAL A 209 -5.07 -1.00 1.27
N GLU A 210 -4.15 -0.15 0.85
CA GLU A 210 -2.72 -0.36 1.01
C GLU A 210 -2.07 0.74 1.88
N TRP A 211 -1.90 0.45 3.18
CA TRP A 211 -1.36 1.41 4.16
C TRP A 211 0.16 1.66 4.00
N ASN A 212 0.92 0.61 3.71
CA ASN A 212 2.37 0.68 3.48
C ASN A 212 2.81 -0.44 2.52
N PRO A 213 2.22 -0.50 1.31
CA PRO A 213 2.41 -1.60 0.35
C PRO A 213 3.88 -1.74 0.00
N LYS A 214 4.37 -2.94 -0.27
CA LYS A 214 5.66 -3.09 -0.95
C LYS A 214 5.50 -2.76 -2.44
N ASP A 215 6.58 -2.39 -3.12
CA ASP A 215 6.51 -2.07 -4.56
C ASP A 215 5.85 -3.20 -5.40
N GLY A 216 6.17 -4.46 -5.10
CA GLY A 216 5.56 -5.63 -5.76
C GLY A 216 4.11 -5.93 -5.38
N ASN A 217 3.57 -5.30 -4.32
CA ASN A 217 2.13 -5.35 -4.05
C ASN A 217 1.40 -4.46 -5.06
N LEU A 218 1.81 -3.19 -5.20
CA LEU A 218 1.14 -2.29 -6.14
C LEU A 218 1.20 -2.77 -7.59
N ASP A 219 2.34 -3.29 -8.04
CA ASP A 219 2.49 -3.77 -9.41
C ASP A 219 1.53 -4.94 -9.71
N ARG A 220 1.23 -5.76 -8.69
CA ARG A 220 0.27 -6.86 -8.73
C ARG A 220 -1.16 -6.36 -8.73
N ASP A 221 -1.49 -5.37 -7.91
CA ASP A 221 -2.85 -4.80 -7.84
C ASP A 221 -3.22 -4.14 -9.17
N PHE A 222 -2.28 -3.39 -9.78
CA PHE A 222 -2.44 -2.88 -11.15
C PHE A 222 -2.63 -4.01 -12.16
N GLY A 223 -1.85 -5.09 -12.03
CA GLY A 223 -1.98 -6.28 -12.88
C GLY A 223 -3.37 -6.91 -12.79
N ASN A 224 -3.90 -7.08 -11.57
CA ASN A 224 -5.23 -7.59 -11.29
C ASN A 224 -6.31 -6.70 -11.92
N PHE A 225 -6.29 -5.39 -11.65
CA PHE A 225 -7.29 -4.46 -12.20
C PHE A 225 -7.26 -4.43 -13.72
N ARG A 226 -6.07 -4.46 -14.31
CA ARG A 226 -5.92 -4.50 -15.76
C ARG A 226 -6.48 -5.79 -16.35
N ALA A 227 -6.08 -6.95 -15.82
CA ALA A 227 -6.52 -8.24 -16.34
C ALA A 227 -8.04 -8.40 -16.27
N LEU A 228 -8.63 -8.04 -15.14
CA LEU A 228 -10.08 -8.11 -14.95
C LEU A 228 -10.84 -7.08 -15.79
N TYR A 229 -10.29 -5.89 -16.00
CA TYR A 229 -10.89 -4.91 -16.90
C TYR A 229 -10.84 -5.38 -18.36
N ASP A 230 -9.68 -5.84 -18.83
CA ASP A 230 -9.50 -6.34 -20.19
C ASP A 230 -10.39 -7.58 -20.45
N GLY A 231 -10.60 -8.41 -19.42
CA GLY A 231 -11.54 -9.54 -19.42
C GLY A 231 -13.02 -9.14 -19.28
N GLY A 232 -13.31 -7.86 -19.04
CA GLY A 232 -14.67 -7.35 -18.87
C GLY A 232 -15.33 -7.79 -17.57
N ALA A 233 -14.59 -8.15 -16.53
CA ALA A 233 -15.10 -8.44 -15.19
C ALA A 233 -15.18 -7.18 -14.31
N LEU A 234 -14.24 -6.24 -14.45
CA LEU A 234 -14.25 -4.94 -13.79
C LEU A 234 -14.44 -3.79 -14.79
N ASP A 235 -14.96 -2.67 -14.30
CA ASP A 235 -15.06 -1.41 -15.04
C ASP A 235 -14.07 -0.35 -14.54
N ALA A 236 -13.63 -0.43 -13.28
CA ALA A 236 -12.60 0.43 -12.71
C ALA A 236 -11.93 -0.21 -11.48
N GLY A 237 -10.71 0.25 -11.19
CA GLY A 237 -9.95 -0.07 -9.97
C GLY A 237 -9.77 1.16 -9.07
N VAL A 238 -9.87 0.96 -7.75
CA VAL A 238 -9.63 1.98 -6.72
C VAL A 238 -8.47 1.54 -5.84
N ILE A 239 -7.52 2.44 -5.58
CA ILE A 239 -6.41 2.19 -4.65
C ILE A 239 -6.47 3.25 -3.56
N VAL A 240 -6.62 2.82 -2.31
CA VAL A 240 -6.51 3.69 -1.14
C VAL A 240 -5.15 3.49 -0.50
N THR A 241 -4.37 4.56 -0.37
CA THR A 241 -3.06 4.52 0.30
C THR A 241 -2.86 5.76 1.15
N ARG A 242 -1.62 6.07 1.56
CA ARG A 242 -1.25 7.26 2.31
C ARG A 242 -0.26 8.14 1.56
N THR A 243 -0.16 9.41 1.94
CA THR A 243 0.97 10.26 1.58
C THR A 243 2.21 9.92 2.39
N VAL A 244 3.38 10.42 1.95
CA VAL A 244 4.62 10.39 2.73
C VAL A 244 4.93 11.76 3.34
N THR A 245 4.65 12.84 2.61
CA THR A 245 4.94 14.21 3.07
C THR A 245 4.11 14.54 4.31
N GLY A 246 4.76 14.98 5.39
CA GLY A 246 4.15 15.27 6.69
C GLY A 246 3.75 14.02 7.50
N MET A 247 3.28 12.97 6.82
CA MET A 247 2.83 11.71 7.44
C MET A 247 3.97 11.00 8.19
N ARG A 248 5.17 10.91 7.59
CA ARG A 248 6.32 10.26 8.24
C ARG A 248 6.75 11.01 9.49
N ASP A 249 6.84 12.33 9.42
CA ASP A 249 7.25 13.17 10.55
C ASP A 249 6.23 13.05 11.70
N LEU A 250 4.93 13.13 11.39
CA LEU A 250 3.87 12.89 12.37
C LEU A 250 4.03 11.53 13.08
N TRP A 251 4.28 10.45 12.34
CA TRP A 251 4.48 9.12 12.92
C TRP A 251 5.73 9.08 13.80
N VAL A 252 6.87 9.51 13.27
CA VAL A 252 8.15 9.47 13.98
C VAL A 252 8.11 10.29 15.26
N ASP A 253 7.61 11.52 15.20
CA ASP A 253 7.55 12.43 16.34
C ASP A 253 6.58 11.92 17.41
N THR A 254 5.41 11.41 17.01
CA THR A 254 4.42 10.84 17.93
C THR A 254 4.93 9.58 18.61
N ILE A 255 5.59 8.68 17.87
CA ILE A 255 6.19 7.46 18.43
C ILE A 255 7.35 7.81 19.36
N ALA A 256 8.23 8.73 18.95
CA ALA A 256 9.33 9.21 19.77
C ALA A 256 8.81 9.79 21.08
N ARG A 257 7.79 10.66 21.03
CA ARG A 257 7.19 11.24 22.24
C ARG A 257 6.54 10.18 23.12
N SER A 258 5.87 9.19 22.52
CA SER A 258 5.29 8.06 23.26
C SER A 258 6.34 7.21 23.95
N LYS A 259 7.52 7.06 23.34
CA LYS A 259 8.69 6.39 23.92
C LYS A 259 9.36 7.17 25.05
N GLU A 260 9.31 8.51 25.03
CA GLU A 260 9.83 9.34 26.13
C GLU A 260 8.92 9.34 27.35
N ILE A 261 7.60 9.31 27.11
CA ILE A 261 6.61 9.25 28.18
C ILE A 261 6.54 7.84 28.80
N ALA A 262 7.04 6.82 28.10
CA ALA A 262 7.22 5.46 28.60
C ALA A 262 8.66 5.23 29.13
N PRO A 263 8.92 4.39 30.14
CA PRO A 263 8.28 4.21 31.44
C PRO A 263 9.01 5.00 32.55
N SER A 264 8.30 5.87 33.27
CA SER A 264 8.72 6.31 34.61
C SER A 264 7.62 5.95 35.61
N GLU A 265 7.79 4.76 36.22
CA GLU A 265 7.08 4.24 37.40
C GLU A 265 5.56 3.99 37.23
N ALA A 266 5.17 2.69 37.30
CA ALA A 266 3.81 2.17 37.53
C ALA A 266 2.86 1.89 36.32
N TRP A 267 3.36 1.60 35.12
CA TRP A 267 2.53 1.04 34.02
C TRP A 267 2.71 -0.45 33.84
N ALA A 268 1.61 -1.14 33.55
CA ALA A 268 1.55 -2.58 33.42
C ALA A 268 2.26 -3.03 32.13
N ASN A 269 2.54 -4.33 32.05
CA ASN A 269 3.41 -4.94 31.05
C ASN A 269 2.98 -4.69 29.58
N GLU A 270 1.73 -4.32 29.30
CA GLU A 270 1.16 -4.26 27.94
C GLU A 270 1.56 -3.00 27.17
N TRP A 271 1.41 -1.80 27.74
CA TRP A 271 1.84 -0.56 27.07
C TRP A 271 3.35 -0.55 26.79
N ALA A 272 4.15 -0.97 27.77
CA ALA A 272 5.60 -1.05 27.63
C ALA A 272 5.99 -1.98 26.47
N GLN A 273 5.42 -3.20 26.42
CA GLN A 273 5.64 -4.14 25.31
C GLN A 273 5.20 -3.58 23.96
N ARG A 274 4.06 -2.86 23.91
CA ARG A 274 3.55 -2.24 22.68
C ARG A 274 4.54 -1.24 22.11
N ILE A 275 4.98 -0.31 22.96
CA ILE A 275 5.89 0.77 22.55
C ILE A 275 7.29 0.22 22.20
N GLU A 276 7.76 -0.81 22.92
CA GLU A 276 8.99 -1.51 22.60
C GLU A 276 8.92 -2.15 21.19
N LYS A 277 7.82 -2.82 20.85
CA LYS A 277 7.61 -3.46 19.53
C LYS A 277 7.35 -2.47 18.40
N THR A 278 7.00 -1.22 18.71
CA THR A 278 6.70 -0.20 17.71
C THR A 278 8.01 0.37 17.14
N PRO A 279 8.29 0.24 15.83
CA PRO A 279 9.50 0.80 15.24
C PRO A 279 9.57 2.32 15.38
N ASN A 280 10.77 2.88 15.50
CA ASN A 280 10.93 4.35 15.58
C ASN A 280 10.46 5.07 14.31
N ASP A 281 10.61 4.40 13.17
CA ASP A 281 10.24 4.94 11.85
C ASP A 281 9.61 3.83 11.01
N PRO A 282 8.31 3.51 11.24
CA PRO A 282 7.62 2.45 10.52
C PRO A 282 7.35 2.81 9.05
N LEU A 283 7.49 4.09 8.68
CA LEU A 283 7.18 4.61 7.34
C LEU A 283 8.43 4.90 6.49
N GLY A 284 9.63 4.68 7.03
CA GLY A 284 10.91 5.00 6.39
C GLY A 284 11.49 3.91 5.48
N THR A 285 10.80 2.78 5.31
CA THR A 285 11.27 1.67 4.46
C THR A 285 11.26 2.08 2.98
N SER A 286 12.39 1.95 2.29
CA SER A 286 12.51 2.36 0.89
C SER A 286 11.74 1.48 -0.08
N THR A 287 11.46 0.22 0.29
CA THR A 287 10.71 -0.74 -0.51
C THR A 287 9.20 -0.62 -0.35
N THR A 288 8.72 0.26 0.54
CA THR A 288 7.31 0.53 0.67
C THR A 288 6.90 1.72 -0.19
N SER A 289 5.71 1.64 -0.77
CA SER A 289 5.13 2.63 -1.63
C SER A 289 4.12 3.49 -0.86
N ASN A 290 3.75 4.59 -1.48
CA ASN A 290 2.89 5.65 -0.97
C ASN A 290 2.30 6.37 -2.18
N PHE A 291 1.47 7.38 -1.95
CA PHE A 291 0.84 8.14 -3.01
C PHE A 291 1.86 8.77 -3.98
N GLU A 292 2.96 9.33 -3.48
CA GLU A 292 4.00 9.97 -4.29
C GLU A 292 4.72 8.98 -5.22
N LYS A 293 4.80 7.70 -4.84
CA LYS A 293 5.29 6.60 -5.67
C LYS A 293 4.20 5.92 -6.51
N LEU A 294 2.94 6.01 -6.11
CA LEU A 294 1.78 5.50 -6.85
C LEU A 294 1.46 6.38 -8.06
N VAL A 295 1.48 7.72 -7.91
CA VAL A 295 1.15 8.66 -8.98
C VAL A 295 2.01 8.46 -10.24
N PRO A 296 3.34 8.27 -10.17
CA PRO A 296 4.15 7.94 -11.35
C PRO A 296 3.74 6.63 -12.05
N ARG A 297 3.25 5.63 -11.31
CA ARG A 297 2.75 4.35 -11.87
C ARG A 297 1.44 4.54 -12.61
N VAL A 298 0.52 5.30 -12.01
CA VAL A 298 -0.74 5.71 -12.66
C VAL A 298 -0.45 6.49 -13.94
N LYS A 299 0.48 7.47 -13.90
CA LYS A 299 0.93 8.25 -15.07
C LYS A 299 1.63 7.42 -16.14
N ARG A 300 2.37 6.38 -15.74
CA ARG A 300 3.02 5.45 -16.67
C ARG A 300 2.00 4.54 -17.37
N GLY A 301 0.78 4.45 -16.84
CA GLY A 301 -0.28 3.62 -17.39
C GLY A 301 -0.20 2.17 -16.94
N ASP A 302 0.26 1.91 -15.72
CA ASP A 302 0.37 0.54 -15.19
C ASP A 302 -0.99 -0.19 -15.16
N GLY A 303 -2.09 0.54 -14.98
CA GLY A 303 -3.46 0.01 -15.11
C GLY A 303 -3.88 -0.35 -16.55
N GLY A 304 -3.03 -0.14 -17.55
CA GLY A 304 -3.34 -0.41 -18.95
C GLY A 304 -4.53 0.41 -19.43
N GLY A 305 -5.59 -0.27 -19.89
CA GLY A 305 -6.86 0.32 -20.29
C GLY A 305 -7.82 0.62 -19.13
N CYS A 306 -7.59 0.02 -17.95
CA CYS A 306 -8.47 0.15 -16.79
C CYS A 306 -8.48 1.59 -16.26
N PRO A 307 -9.66 2.22 -16.06
CA PRO A 307 -9.79 3.43 -15.26
C PRO A 307 -9.35 3.18 -13.82
N ILE A 308 -8.35 3.95 -13.36
CA ILE A 308 -7.83 3.85 -12.00
C ILE A 308 -8.15 5.14 -11.24
N LEU A 309 -8.69 5.01 -10.02
CA LEU A 309 -8.83 6.07 -9.03
C LEU A 309 -7.90 5.79 -7.84
N ALA A 310 -6.85 6.58 -7.71
CA ALA A 310 -5.94 6.55 -6.56
C ALA A 310 -6.34 7.63 -5.54
N ILE A 311 -6.45 7.22 -4.28
CA ILE A 311 -6.89 8.05 -3.15
C ILE A 311 -5.84 7.96 -2.05
N ALA A 312 -5.42 9.09 -1.49
CA ALA A 312 -4.43 9.15 -0.43
C ALA A 312 -5.00 9.74 0.86
N ILE A 313 -4.88 8.98 1.95
CA ILE A 313 -5.00 9.44 3.32
C ILE A 313 -3.85 10.41 3.60
N THR A 314 -4.19 11.60 4.11
CA THR A 314 -3.23 12.62 4.51
C THR A 314 -3.29 12.92 6.01
N THR A 315 -2.41 13.79 6.50
CA THR A 315 -2.35 14.18 7.92
C THR A 315 -3.57 14.95 8.41
N GLU A 316 -4.39 15.46 7.49
CA GLU A 316 -5.66 16.14 7.74
C GLU A 316 -6.72 15.19 8.31
N LEU A 317 -6.49 13.87 8.21
CA LEU A 317 -7.32 12.83 8.83
C LEU A 317 -6.84 12.42 10.22
N TYR A 318 -5.77 13.05 10.74
CA TYR A 318 -5.33 12.80 12.11
C TYR A 318 -6.24 13.53 13.10
N ASP A 319 -6.77 12.81 14.09
CA ASP A 319 -7.47 13.40 15.23
C ASP A 319 -6.44 14.00 16.21
N TRP A 320 -6.15 15.28 16.02
CA TRP A 320 -5.11 16.00 16.76
C TRP A 320 -5.50 16.17 18.24
N PRO A 321 -4.78 15.53 19.18
CA PRO A 321 -5.04 15.75 20.59
C PRO A 321 -4.65 17.17 20.99
N HIS A 322 -5.48 17.82 21.80
CA HIS A 322 -5.17 19.14 22.37
C HIS A 322 -3.89 19.13 23.21
N ASP A 323 -3.64 18.01 23.92
CA ASP A 323 -2.43 17.75 24.70
C ASP A 323 -1.98 16.32 24.41
N LEU A 324 -0.91 16.21 23.62
CA LEU A 324 -0.35 14.93 23.19
C LEU A 324 0.15 14.09 24.37
N ASP A 325 0.78 14.71 25.37
CA ASP A 325 1.32 14.00 26.53
C ASP A 325 0.20 13.40 27.38
N MET A 326 -0.86 14.18 27.61
CA MET A 326 -2.04 13.71 28.32
C MET A 326 -2.75 12.60 27.53
N ALA A 327 -2.86 12.73 26.20
CA ALA A 327 -3.42 11.71 25.33
C ALA A 327 -2.62 10.40 25.40
N ILE A 328 -1.29 10.47 25.37
CA ILE A 328 -0.40 9.30 25.53
C ILE A 328 -0.62 8.64 26.89
N ARG A 329 -0.66 9.41 27.98
CA ARG A 329 -0.90 8.85 29.32
C ARG A 329 -2.28 8.20 29.45
N ASN A 330 -3.30 8.78 28.81
CA ASN A 330 -4.65 8.22 28.82
C ASN A 330 -4.73 6.94 28.00
N LEU A 331 -4.13 6.94 26.80
CA LEU A 331 -4.05 5.75 25.96
C LEU A 331 -3.29 4.62 26.67
N ALA A 332 -2.14 4.90 27.28
CA ALA A 332 -1.38 3.91 28.03
C ALA A 332 -2.23 3.21 29.10
N ARG A 333 -3.02 3.98 29.87
CA ARG A 333 -3.96 3.42 30.87
C ARG A 333 -5.06 2.58 30.23
N SER A 334 -5.59 2.99 29.08
CA SER A 334 -6.63 2.25 28.35
C SER A 334 -6.10 0.92 27.81
N VAL A 335 -4.88 0.91 27.27
CA VAL A 335 -4.19 -0.29 26.78
C VAL A 335 -3.94 -1.28 27.91
N ASP A 336 -3.43 -0.81 29.05
CA ASP A 336 -3.20 -1.65 30.23
C ASP A 336 -4.50 -2.25 30.82
N ARG A 337 -5.64 -1.57 30.59
CA ARG A 337 -6.97 -2.07 30.97
C ARG A 337 -7.59 -3.02 29.93
N GLY A 338 -6.91 -3.26 28.81
CA GLY A 338 -7.44 -4.10 27.73
C GLY A 338 -8.59 -3.46 26.95
N VAL A 339 -8.72 -2.12 26.96
CA VAL A 339 -9.75 -1.43 26.19
C VAL A 339 -9.44 -1.59 24.70
N THR A 340 -10.40 -2.10 23.95
CA THR A 340 -10.30 -2.24 22.49
C THR A 340 -10.63 -0.90 21.84
N PRO A 341 -9.86 -0.42 20.83
CA PRO A 341 -10.21 0.80 20.13
C PRO A 341 -11.53 0.65 19.39
N GLU A 342 -12.29 1.73 19.32
CA GLU A 342 -13.44 1.81 18.44
C GLU A 342 -12.99 1.62 16.98
N ARG A 343 -13.70 0.78 16.23
CA ARG A 343 -13.42 0.44 14.83
C ARG A 343 -14.25 1.32 13.91
N LEU A 344 -13.80 1.51 12.66
CA LEU A 344 -14.53 2.32 11.69
C LEU A 344 -15.98 1.85 11.50
N GLY A 345 -16.23 0.54 11.39
CA GLY A 345 -17.60 0.01 11.28
C GLY A 345 -18.52 0.40 12.44
N HIS A 346 -17.99 0.45 13.68
CA HIS A 346 -18.74 0.92 14.85
C HIS A 346 -19.10 2.39 14.73
N ARG A 347 -18.12 3.25 14.37
CA ARG A 347 -18.35 4.70 14.15
C ARG A 347 -19.41 4.97 13.08
N MET A 348 -19.45 4.14 12.05
CA MET A 348 -20.41 4.23 10.95
C MET A 348 -21.80 3.67 11.31
N GLY A 349 -21.97 3.08 12.51
CA GLY A 349 -23.20 2.43 12.94
C GLY A 349 -23.55 1.18 12.14
N LEU A 350 -22.55 0.51 11.54
CA LEU A 350 -22.75 -0.63 10.64
C LEU A 350 -22.77 -1.98 11.36
N VAL A 351 -22.21 -2.07 12.57
CA VAL A 351 -22.05 -3.35 13.25
C VAL A 351 -23.27 -3.65 14.11
N HIS A 352 -23.96 -4.75 13.80
CA HIS A 352 -24.75 -5.50 14.77
C HIS A 352 -23.79 -6.37 15.62
N THR A 353 -24.01 -6.43 16.93
CA THR A 353 -23.11 -6.93 17.98
C THR A 353 -22.52 -8.35 17.85
N ASP A 354 -22.69 -9.09 16.76
CA ASP A 354 -22.37 -10.53 16.69
C ASP A 354 -21.58 -11.03 15.45
N ALA A 355 -20.91 -10.16 14.67
CA ALA A 355 -20.16 -10.63 13.49
C ALA A 355 -18.76 -10.03 13.37
N ILE A 356 -17.80 -10.48 14.18
CA ILE A 356 -16.40 -10.45 13.75
C ILE A 356 -16.21 -11.69 12.87
N ALA A 357 -16.18 -11.51 11.55
CA ALA A 357 -15.90 -12.59 10.62
C ALA A 357 -14.53 -13.23 10.95
N PRO A 358 -14.46 -14.52 11.34
CA PRO A 358 -13.20 -15.20 11.70
C PRO A 358 -12.19 -15.29 10.54
N GLU A 359 -12.59 -14.93 9.32
CA GLU A 359 -11.78 -15.00 8.10
C GLU A 359 -10.68 -13.93 8.02
N LEU A 360 -10.72 -12.90 8.87
CA LEU A 360 -9.70 -11.84 8.90
C LEU A 360 -8.38 -12.22 9.59
N LEU A 361 -8.30 -13.42 10.18
CA LEU A 361 -7.12 -13.92 10.89
C LEU A 361 -6.38 -15.07 10.19
N ARG A 362 -6.84 -15.51 9.00
CA ARG A 362 -6.13 -16.57 8.27
C ARG A 362 -4.94 -15.98 7.52
N SER A 363 -3.74 -16.36 7.93
CA SER A 363 -2.50 -16.17 7.17
C SER A 363 -2.57 -16.92 5.84
N ASP A 364 -1.90 -16.39 4.83
CA ASP A 364 -1.81 -16.95 3.47
C ASP A 364 -1.20 -18.37 3.38
N ASP A 365 -0.75 -18.95 4.50
CA ASP A 365 -0.10 -20.26 4.56
C ASP A 365 -1.07 -21.46 4.72
N ASP A 366 -2.37 -21.25 4.98
CA ASP A 366 -3.29 -22.33 5.39
C ASP A 366 -4.17 -22.92 4.27
N LEU A 367 -3.89 -22.65 2.98
CA LEU A 367 -4.72 -23.15 1.86
C LEU A 367 -3.96 -23.95 0.80
N GLU A 368 -2.82 -24.55 1.13
CA GLU A 368 -2.14 -25.52 0.25
C GLU A 368 -2.66 -26.97 0.36
N ASP A 369 -3.62 -27.29 1.23
CA ASP A 369 -4.23 -28.62 1.28
C ASP A 369 -5.77 -28.56 1.35
N GLN A 370 -6.43 -28.52 0.19
CA GLN A 370 -7.76 -29.14 -0.03
C GLN A 370 -8.17 -29.24 -1.50
#